data_AF-A0A6N7G4R5-F1
#
_entry.id   AF-A0A6N7G4R5-F1
#
_cell.length_a   1.000
_cell.length_b   1.000
_cell.length_c   1.000
_cell.angle_alpha   90.00
_cell.angle_beta   90.00
_cell.angle_gamma   90.00
#
_symmetry.space_group_name_H-M   'P 1'
#
loop_
_entity.id
_entity.type
_entity.pdbx_description
1 polymer ?
#
loop_
_entity_poly.entity_id
_entity_poly.type
_entity_poly.pdbx_seq_one_letter_code
_entity_poly.pdbx_strand_id
1 'polypeptide(L)' 'MTWARHSSPDEEHGWSAEARAAERERRDEQAGKAAITVAGHSTNADECKELLDMLGLEPALAKR' A
#
# COMPACT_ATOMS: atom_id res chain seq x y z
N MET A 1 -42.69 4.20 -16.18
CA MET A 1 -41.41 4.59 -16.81
C MET A 1 -40.37 4.70 -15.70
N THR A 2 -39.45 3.75 -15.60
CA THR A 2 -38.41 3.78 -14.55
C THR A 2 -37.28 4.69 -14.98
N TRP A 3 -37.04 5.75 -14.21
CA TRP A 3 -35.94 6.69 -14.42
C TRP A 3 -34.61 5.96 -14.20
N ALA A 4 -33.87 5.68 -15.28
CA ALA A 4 -32.48 5.26 -15.18
C ALA A 4 -31.65 6.47 -14.75
N ARG A 5 -31.13 6.45 -13.53
CA ARG A 5 -30.14 7.44 -13.09
C ARG A 5 -28.86 7.14 -13.88
N HIS A 6 -28.59 7.93 -14.90
CA HIS A 6 -27.29 7.96 -15.54
C HIS A 6 -26.30 8.49 -14.50
N SER A 7 -25.52 7.60 -13.88
CA SER A 7 -24.30 8.00 -13.19
C SER A 7 -23.35 8.51 -14.27
N SER A 8 -22.96 9.78 -14.16
CA SER A 8 -21.96 10.35 -15.04
C SER A 8 -20.63 9.62 -14.77
N PRO A 9 -19.92 9.15 -15.80
CA PRO A 9 -18.69 8.36 -15.63
C PRO A 9 -17.58 9.08 -14.86
N ASP A 10 -17.65 10.41 -14.77
CA ASP A 10 -16.75 11.27 -13.99
C ASP A 10 -16.87 11.04 -12.47
N GLU A 11 -18.09 10.83 -11.94
CA GLU A 11 -18.29 10.66 -10.50
C GLU A 11 -17.82 9.28 -10.00
N GLU A 12 -17.97 8.23 -10.82
CA GLU A 12 -17.47 6.89 -10.47
C GLU A 12 -15.94 6.78 -10.51
N HIS A 13 -15.28 7.53 -11.40
CA HIS A 13 -13.82 7.60 -11.42
C HIS A 13 -13.26 8.34 -10.20
N GLY A 14 -13.90 9.41 -9.74
CA GLY A 14 -13.50 10.17 -8.55
C GLY A 14 -13.55 9.35 -7.26
N TRP A 15 -14.68 8.69 -6.99
CA TRP A 15 -14.81 7.80 -5.83
C TRP A 15 -13.79 6.66 -5.90
N SER A 16 -13.66 6.01 -7.06
CA SER A 16 -12.70 4.91 -7.22
C SER A 16 -11.24 5.36 -7.06
N ALA A 17 -10.92 6.61 -7.39
CA ALA A 17 -9.59 7.17 -7.20
C ALA A 17 -9.30 7.43 -5.71
N GLU A 18 -10.24 8.04 -4.99
CA GLU A 18 -10.11 8.27 -3.55
C GLU A 18 -9.99 6.95 -2.77
N ALA A 19 -10.82 5.96 -3.10
CA ALA A 19 -10.76 4.64 -2.48
C ALA A 19 -9.40 3.94 -2.74
N ARG A 20 -8.85 4.05 -3.95
CA ARG A 20 -7.51 3.51 -4.25
C ARG A 20 -6.40 4.27 -3.52
N ALA A 21 -6.52 5.58 -3.35
CA ALA A 21 -5.56 6.38 -2.62
C ALA A 21 -5.53 6.00 -1.13
N ALA A 22 -6.70 5.90 -0.49
CA ALA A 22 -6.82 5.44 0.89
C ALA A 22 -6.27 4.01 1.07
N GLU A 23 -6.56 3.12 0.14
CA GLU A 23 -6.04 1.76 0.20
C GLU A 23 -4.52 1.70 -0.03
N ARG A 24 -3.98 2.57 -0.88
CA ARG A 24 -2.53 2.69 -1.08
C ARG A 24 -1.84 3.18 0.19
N GLU A 25 -2.40 4.18 0.88
CA GLU A 25 -1.87 4.66 2.15
C GLU A 25 -1.85 3.55 3.21
N ARG A 26 -2.95 2.80 3.36
CA ARG A 26 -3.02 1.66 4.29
C ARG A 26 -2.03 0.55 3.94
N ARG A 27 -1.79 0.31 2.65
CA ARG A 27 -0.76 -0.63 2.18
C ARG A 27 0.64 -0.13 2.52
N ASP A 28 0.93 1.14 2.27
CA ASP A 28 2.23 1.74 2.58
C ASP A 28 2.52 1.69 4.10
N GLU A 29 1.52 1.96 4.94
CA GLU A 29 1.65 1.81 6.40
C GLU A 29 1.96 0.36 6.82
N GLN A 30 1.26 -0.62 6.25
CA GLN A 30 1.50 -2.03 6.54
C GLN A 30 2.86 -2.49 6.03
N ALA A 31 3.28 -2.03 4.85
CA ALA A 31 4.59 -2.28 4.29
C ALA A 31 5.70 -1.72 5.18
N GLY A 32 5.53 -0.51 5.71
CA GLY A 32 6.46 0.07 6.68
C GLY A 32 6.60 -0.76 7.96
N LYS A 33 5.48 -1.24 8.52
CA LYS A 33 5.50 -2.14 9.68
C LYS A 33 6.19 -3.46 9.38
N ALA A 34 5.91 -4.06 8.23
CA ALA A 34 6.54 -5.29 7.78
C ALA A 34 8.07 -5.11 7.62
N ALA A 35 8.51 -3.99 7.04
CA ALA A 35 9.93 -3.69 6.89
C ALA A 35 10.65 -3.59 8.25
N ILE A 36 10.03 -2.95 9.25
CA ILE A 36 10.55 -2.89 10.62
C ILE A 36 10.61 -4.28 11.25
N THR A 37 9.58 -5.11 11.05
CA THR A 37 9.58 -6.49 11.53
C THR A 37 10.72 -7.29 10.91
N VAL A 38 10.92 -7.23 9.60
CA VAL A 38 12.04 -7.92 8.91
C VAL A 38 13.37 -7.46 9.48
N ALA A 39 13.57 -6.14 9.62
CA ALA A 39 14.80 -5.59 10.19
C ALA A 39 15.06 -6.08 11.63
N GLY A 40 14.02 -6.26 12.44
CA GLY A 40 14.15 -6.77 13.81
C GLY A 40 14.45 -8.28 13.90
N HIS A 41 14.18 -9.05 12.86
CA HIS A 41 14.39 -10.51 12.82
C HIS A 41 15.57 -10.95 11.95
N SER A 42 16.15 -10.02 11.18
CA SER A 42 17.31 -10.28 10.35
C SER A 42 18.59 -10.31 11.19
N THR A 43 19.52 -11.20 10.85
CA THR A 43 20.80 -11.37 11.54
C THR A 43 21.82 -10.32 11.12
N ASN A 44 21.72 -9.83 9.87
CA ASN A 44 22.60 -8.79 9.33
C ASN A 44 21.90 -7.93 8.26
N ALA A 45 22.59 -6.90 7.79
CA ALA A 45 22.04 -5.93 6.84
C ALA A 45 21.82 -6.49 5.44
N ASP A 46 22.67 -7.42 4.99
CA ASP A 46 22.57 -8.04 3.66
C ASP A 46 21.36 -8.99 3.61
N GLU A 47 21.19 -9.83 4.63
CA GLU A 47 20.02 -10.69 4.81
C GLU A 47 18.73 -9.88 4.88
N CYS A 48 18.72 -8.79 5.65
CA CYS A 48 17.57 -7.88 5.73
C CYS A 48 17.21 -7.34 4.36
N LYS A 49 18.21 -6.91 3.58
CA LYS A 49 18.01 -6.40 2.22
C LYS A 49 17.41 -7.48 1.31
N GLU A 50 17.97 -8.69 1.30
CA GLU A 50 17.45 -9.80 0.49
C GLU A 50 16.00 -10.16 0.85
N LEU A 51 15.67 -10.15 2.15
CA LEU A 51 14.30 -10.41 2.63
C LEU A 51 13.33 -9.30 2.20
N LEU A 52 13.74 -8.03 2.28
CA LEU A 52 12.93 -6.90 1.83
C LEU A 52 12.69 -6.97 0.30
N ASP A 53 13.73 -7.28 -0.47
CA ASP A 53 13.65 -7.42 -1.93
C ASP A 53 12.70 -8.57 -2.32
N MET A 54 12.77 -9.72 -1.65
CA MET A 54 11.86 -10.86 -1.90
C MET A 54 10.39 -10.54 -1.58
N LEU A 55 10.15 -9.68 -0.59
CA LEU A 55 8.81 -9.26 -0.19
C LEU A 55 8.30 -8.05 -0.97
N GLY A 56 9.14 -7.44 -1.83
CA GLY A 56 8.83 -6.20 -2.53
C GLY A 56 8.59 -5.03 -1.58
N LEU A 57 9.28 -5.02 -0.43
CA LEU A 57 9.17 -4.00 0.59
C LEU A 57 10.28 -2.96 0.45
N GLU A 58 9.90 -1.70 0.42
CA GLU A 58 10.86 -0.61 0.38
C GLU A 58 11.25 -0.17 1.80
N PRO A 59 12.55 -0.12 2.14
CA PRO A 59 12.99 0.35 3.45
C PRO A 59 12.59 1.81 3.70
N ALA A 60 12.37 2.60 2.63
CA ALA A 60 11.89 3.98 2.73
C ALA A 60 10.45 4.10 3.28
N LEU A 61 9.65 3.03 3.25
CA LEU A 61 8.30 3.01 3.81
C LEU A 61 8.30 2.79 5.34
N ALA A 62 9.42 2.35 5.91
CA ALA A 62 9.55 2.18 7.36
C ALA A 62 9.48 3.55 8.07
N LYS A 63 8.35 3.84 8.71
CA LYS A 63 8.16 4.99 9.60
C LYS A 63 8.17 4.53 11.05
N ARG A 64 8.98 5.21 11.88
CA ARG A 64 8.98 5.05 13.34
C ARG A 64 7.86 5.84 13.99
#